data_AF-A0A6N0KPL8-F1
#
_entry.id   AF-A0A6N0KPL8-F1
#
_cell.length_a   1.000
_cell.length_b   1.000
_cell.length_c   1.000
_cell.angle_alpha   90.00
_cell.angle_beta   90.00
_cell.angle_gamma   90.00
#
_symmetry.space_group_name_H-M   'P 1'
#
loop_
_entity.id
_entity.type
_entity.pdbx_description
1 polymer ?
#
loop_
_entity_poly.entity_id
_entity_poly.type
_entity_poly.pdbx_seq_one_letter_code
_entity_poly.pdbx_strand_id
1 'polypeptide(L)'
;MRTVQELGRAVAERRHRLGLKQGLVAIEAGISQECLSRFERGRSEELGSRKLLAILKILGLELSLQAISSDTLGNTTKVSVDE
;
A
#
# COMPACT_ATOMS: atom_id res chain seq x y z
N MET A 1 -2.61 -3.42 -9.76
CA MET A 1 -2.21 -3.63 -8.36
C MET A 1 -3.34 -4.35 -7.65
N ARG A 2 -3.10 -5.53 -7.08
CA ARG A 2 -4.12 -6.42 -6.49
C ARG A 2 -3.87 -6.74 -5.01
N THR A 3 -2.67 -6.44 -4.49
CA THR A 3 -2.27 -6.79 -3.13
C THR A 3 -1.56 -5.64 -2.43
N VAL A 4 -1.53 -5.67 -1.09
CA VAL A 4 -0.78 -4.69 -0.28
C VAL A 4 0.73 -4.78 -0.55
N GLN A 5 1.22 -5.95 -0.90
CA GLN A 5 2.62 -6.17 -1.27
C GLN A 5 2.98 -5.44 -2.56
N GLU A 6 2.11 -5.51 -3.57
CA GLU A 6 2.28 -4.75 -4.81
C GLU A 6 2.18 -3.23 -4.57
N LEU A 7 1.31 -2.80 -3.66
CA LEU A 7 1.20 -1.40 -3.24
C LEU A 7 2.50 -0.89 -2.61
N GLY A 8 3.07 -1.64 -1.67
CA GLY A 8 4.35 -1.29 -1.04
C GLY A 8 5.49 -1.14 -2.05
N ARG A 9 5.57 -2.06 -3.01
CA ARG A 9 6.57 -1.99 -4.09
C ARG A 9 6.38 -0.76 -4.99
N ALA A 10 5.14 -0.47 -5.38
CA ALA A 10 4.83 0.70 -6.20
C ALA A 10 5.18 2.02 -5.48
N VAL A 11 4.95 2.08 -4.16
CA VAL A 11 5.39 3.20 -3.31
C VAL A 11 6.91 3.34 -3.32
N ALA A 12 7.64 2.23 -3.16
CA ALA A 12 9.11 2.23 -3.19
C ALA A 12 9.65 2.74 -4.54
N GLU A 13 9.11 2.23 -5.65
CA GLU A 13 9.47 2.66 -7.00
C GLU A 13 9.22 4.16 -7.23
N ARG A 14 8.08 4.67 -6.76
CA ARG A 14 7.80 6.10 -6.82
C ARG A 14 8.80 6.91 -6.01
N ARG A 15 9.08 6.52 -4.76
CA ARG A 15 10.07 7.19 -3.91
C ARG A 15 11.45 7.22 -4.57
N HIS A 16 11.88 6.10 -5.17
CA HIS A 16 13.16 6.02 -5.89
C HIS A 16 13.22 6.95 -7.10
N ARG A 17 12.14 7.03 -7.90
CA ARG A 17 12.06 7.97 -9.03
C ARG A 17 12.16 9.44 -8.61
N LEU A 18 11.70 9.76 -7.39
CA LEU A 18 11.82 11.11 -6.82
C LEU A 18 13.17 11.36 -6.13
N GLY A 19 14.05 10.37 -6.04
CA GLY A 19 15.35 10.50 -5.35
C GLY A 19 15.25 10.69 -3.84
N LEU A 20 14.08 10.41 -3.24
CA LEU A 20 13.84 10.65 -1.82
C LEU A 20 14.40 9.52 -0.94
N LYS A 21 15.04 9.88 0.16
CA LYS A 21 15.48 8.92 1.19
C LYS A 21 14.29 8.44 2.02
N GLN A 22 14.27 7.15 2.37
CA GLN A 22 13.23 6.58 3.22
C GLN A 22 13.06 7.35 4.53
N GLY A 23 14.15 7.73 5.20
CA GLY A 23 14.10 8.47 6.46
C GLY A 23 13.33 9.79 6.37
N LEU A 24 13.51 10.55 5.29
CA LEU A 24 12.79 11.81 5.08
C LEU A 24 11.29 11.56 4.91
N VAL A 25 10.92 10.63 4.04
CA VAL A 25 9.51 10.28 3.83
C VAL A 25 8.86 9.75 5.12
N ALA A 26 9.59 8.95 5.91
CA ALA A 26 9.10 8.41 7.17
C ALA A 26 8.86 9.49 8.22
N ILE A 27 9.79 10.44 8.38
CA ILE A 27 9.65 11.57 9.30
C ILE A 27 8.42 12.41 8.94
N GLU A 28 8.29 12.80 7.67
CA GLU A 28 7.16 13.60 7.18
C GLU A 28 5.82 12.85 7.29
N ALA A 29 5.84 11.52 7.17
CA ALA A 29 4.66 10.67 7.33
C ALA A 29 4.35 10.32 8.81
N GLY A 30 5.18 10.74 9.76
CA GLY A 30 5.01 10.43 11.18
C GLY A 30 5.15 8.94 11.52
N ILE A 31 6.05 8.23 10.83
CA ILE A 31 6.33 6.80 11.05
C ILE A 31 7.82 6.55 11.23
N SER A 32 8.18 5.38 11.79
CA SER A 32 9.58 4.97 11.80
C SER A 32 10.07 4.65 10.38
N GLN A 33 11.36 4.90 10.12
CA GLN A 33 11.97 4.48 8.85
C GLN A 33 11.86 2.96 8.65
N GLU A 34 11.94 2.18 9.72
CA GLU A 34 11.74 0.73 9.67
C GLU A 34 10.35 0.35 9.18
N CYS A 35 9.30 1.02 9.68
CA CYS A 35 7.92 0.81 9.24
C CYS A 35 7.77 1.05 7.73
N LEU A 36 8.26 2.20 7.23
CA LEU A 36 8.26 2.49 5.79
C LEU A 36 9.04 1.44 5.00
N SER A 37 10.20 1.04 5.51
CA SER A 37 11.06 0.07 4.85
C SER A 37 10.40 -1.32 4.77
N ARG A 38 9.75 -1.79 5.84
CA ARG A 38 8.99 -3.06 5.85
C ARG A 38 7.86 -3.01 4.82
N PHE A 39 7.07 -1.93 4.85
CA PHE A 39 5.99 -1.69 3.90
C PHE A 39 6.47 -1.72 2.44
N GLU A 40 7.53 -0.97 2.12
CA GLU A 40 8.11 -0.91 0.76
C GLU A 40 8.61 -2.26 0.23
N ARG A 41 9.00 -3.18 1.13
CA ARG A 41 9.41 -4.56 0.78
C ARG A 41 8.22 -5.53 0.70
N GLY A 42 6.99 -5.05 0.87
CA GLY A 42 5.79 -5.89 0.93
C GLY A 42 5.67 -6.71 2.20
N ARG A 43 6.35 -6.32 3.29
CA ARG A 43 6.14 -6.90 4.63
C ARG A 43 5.23 -5.97 5.40
N SER A 44 4.01 -6.40 5.66
CA SER A 44 3.02 -5.56 6.35
C SER A 44 3.07 -5.84 7.84
N GLU A 45 3.60 -4.89 8.62
CA GLU A 45 3.02 -4.59 9.92
C GLU A 45 1.85 -3.61 9.68
N GLU A 46 0.86 -3.56 10.55
CA GLU A 46 -0.35 -2.74 10.35
C GLU A 46 -0.02 -1.28 9.98
N LEU A 47 -0.04 -0.96 8.69
CA LEU A 47 0.06 0.39 8.18
C LEU A 47 -1.36 0.93 7.99
N GLY A 48 -1.87 1.58 9.03
CA GLY A 48 -3.20 2.19 8.98
C GLY A 48 -3.34 3.19 7.82
N SER A 49 -4.55 3.30 7.28
CA SER A 49 -4.89 4.14 6.12
C SER A 49 -4.40 5.58 6.25
N ARG A 50 -4.45 6.18 7.45
CA ARG A 50 -3.91 7.52 7.73
C ARG A 50 -2.43 7.65 7.34
N LYS A 51 -1.59 6.69 7.76
CA LYS A 51 -0.14 6.70 7.47
C LYS A 51 0.12 6.46 6.00
N LEU A 52 -0.64 5.55 5.38
CA LEU A 52 -0.58 5.33 3.93
C LEU A 52 -0.87 6.63 3.17
N LEU A 53 -1.97 7.31 3.47
CA LEU A 53 -2.34 8.56 2.81
C LEU A 53 -1.29 9.66 3.00
N ALA A 54 -0.65 9.74 4.18
CA ALA A 54 0.46 10.66 4.42
C ALA A 54 1.66 10.37 3.50
N ILE A 55 2.07 9.11 3.38
CA ILE A 55 3.14 8.69 2.45
C ILE A 55 2.76 9.05 1.01
N LEU A 56 1.55 8.70 0.56
CA LEU A 56 1.11 8.97 -0.80
C LEU A 56 1.16 10.48 -1.12
N LYS A 57 0.70 11.33 -0.20
CA LYS A 57 0.79 12.79 -0.34
C LYS A 57 2.23 13.27 -0.56
N ILE A 58 3.19 12.79 0.24
CA ILE A 58 4.62 13.14 0.12
C ILE A 58 5.19 12.72 -1.23
N LEU A 59 4.73 11.59 -1.76
CA LEU A 59 5.18 11.03 -3.04
C LEU A 59 4.42 11.58 -4.26
N GLY A 60 3.49 12.51 -4.05
CA GLY A 60 2.63 13.04 -5.10
C GLY A 60 1.78 11.95 -5.77
N LEU A 61 1.21 11.06 -4.94
CA LEU A 61 0.29 9.99 -5.34
C LEU A 61 -1.05 10.19 -4.63
N GLU A 62 -2.09 9.58 -5.19
CA GLU A 62 -3.41 9.49 -4.59
C GLU A 62 -3.91 8.05 -4.54
N LEU A 63 -4.91 7.80 -3.69
CA LEU A 63 -5.64 6.54 -3.64
C LEU A 63 -7.04 6.79 -4.23
N SER A 64 -7.40 6.03 -5.26
CA SER A 64 -8.75 6.05 -5.84
C SER A 64 -9.51 4.77 -5.49
N LEU A 65 -10.80 4.90 -5.21
CA LEU A 65 -11.71 3.79 -4.97
C LEU A 65 -12.53 3.56 -6.23
N GLN A 66 -12.64 2.31 -6.66
CA GLN A 66 -13.41 1.92 -7.84
C GLN A 66 -14.41 0.83 -7.45
N ALA A 67 -15.56 0.83 -8.12
CA ALA A 67 -16.52 -0.25 -7.98
C ALA A 67 -15.88 -1.57 -8.44
N ILE A 68 -16.15 -2.65 -7.72
CA ILE A 68 -15.71 -3.97 -8.13
C ILE A 68 -16.52 -4.36 -9.38
N SER A 69 -15.84 -4.63 -10.50
CA SER A 69 -16.48 -5.19 -11.68
C SER A 69 -17.01 -6.59 -11.37
N SER A 70 -18.23 -6.89 -11.81
CA SER A 70 -18.94 -8.16 -11.59
C SER A 70 -18.09 -9.40 -11.94
N ASP A 71 -17.21 -9.29 -12.92
CA ASP A 71 -16.28 -10.35 -13.35
C ASP A 71 -15.24 -10.77 -12.29
N THR A 72 -14.98 -9.94 -11.28
CA THR A 72 -13.95 -10.23 -10.25
C THR A 72 -14.53 -10.95 -9.03
N LEU A 73 -15.85 -10.91 -8.83
CA LEU A 73 -16.53 -11.53 -7.68
C LEU A 73 -16.81 -13.03 -7.86
N GLY A 74 -16.60 -13.58 -9.06
CA GLY A 74 -16.89 -14.99 -9.38
C GLY A 74 -15.90 -16.03 -8.83
N ASN A 75 -14.78 -15.63 -8.22
CA ASN A 75 -13.69 -16.55 -7.87
C ASN A 75 -13.46 -16.78 -6.36
N THR A 76 -14.22 -16.13 -5.47
CA THR A 76 -13.96 -16.22 -4.00
C THR A 76 -15.12 -16.75 -3.17
N THR A 77 -16.25 -17.11 -3.77
CA THR A 77 -17.43 -17.60 -3.03
C THR A 77 -17.82 -19.01 -3.48
N LYS A 78 -16.88 -19.97 -3.34
CA LYS A 78 -17.19 -21.38 -3.15
C LYS A 78 -16.49 -21.85 -1.88
N VAL A 79 -16.90 -21.32 -0.74
CA VAL A 79 -16.73 -22.04 0.53
C VAL A 79 -18.02 -22.83 0.68
N SER A 80 -17.92 -24.13 0.41
CA SER A 80 -18.94 -25.12 0.71
C SER A 80 -19.36 -24.96 2.17
N VAL A 81 -20.66 -24.75 2.37
CA VAL A 81 -21.30 -25.16 3.63
C VAL A 81 -22.10 -26.40 3.21
N ASP A 82 -21.51 -27.56 3.46
CA ASP A 82 -22.21 -28.84 3.34
C ASP A 82 -23.37 -28.89 4.36
N GLU A 83 -24.45 -29.54 3.92
CA GLU A 83 -25.75 -29.73 4.58
C GLU A 83 -25.71 -30.30 6.00
#